data_AF-A0A6B1BLT3-F1
#
_entry.id   AF-A0A6B1BLT3-F1
#
_cell.length_a   1.000
_cell.length_b   1.000
_cell.length_c   1.000
_cell.angle_alpha   90.00
_cell.angle_beta   90.00
_cell.angle_gamma   90.00
#
_symmetry.space_group_name_H-M   'P 1'
#
loop_
_entity.id
_entity.type
_entity.pdbx_description
1 polymer ?
#
loop_
_entity_poly.entity_id
_entity_poly.type
_entity_poly.pdbx_seq_one_letter_code
_entity_poly.pdbx_strand_id
1 'polypeptide(L)' 'MILDLDQLIAPYFDKYPNEWLLFEVTDTDEHDWPTKVQFVAHDPSRQVIANIAIEKDIDDTLVRFAGDVLPKGWHAAL' A
#
# COMPACT_ATOMS: atom_id res chain seq x y z
N MET A 1 10.63 -15.06 -9.66
CA MET A 1 10.37 -13.87 -10.51
C MET A 1 9.78 -12.84 -9.56
N ILE A 2 10.51 -11.80 -9.18
CA ILE A 2 10.00 -10.79 -8.24
C ILE A 2 8.90 -10.05 -8.99
N LEU A 3 7.64 -10.32 -8.64
CA LEU A 3 6.53 -9.48 -9.07
C LEU A 3 6.81 -8.09 -8.52
N ASP A 4 6.85 -7.12 -9.44
CA ASP A 4 7.08 -5.73 -9.08
C ASP A 4 5.81 -5.23 -8.41
N LEU A 5 5.79 -5.27 -7.08
CA LEU A 5 4.66 -4.82 -6.26
C LEU A 5 4.20 -3.42 -6.69
N ASP A 6 5.14 -2.59 -7.15
CA ASP A 6 4.87 -1.24 -7.64
C ASP A 6 4.01 -1.26 -8.91
N GLN A 7 4.15 -2.24 -9.79
CA GLN A 7 3.27 -2.38 -10.97
C GLN A 7 1.84 -2.75 -10.58
N LEU A 8 1.68 -3.56 -9.54
CA LEU A 8 0.37 -4.00 -9.07
C LEU A 8 -0.47 -2.84 -8.53
N ILE A 9 0.19 -1.84 -7.96
CA ILE A 9 -0.46 -0.70 -7.28
C ILE A 9 -0.26 0.65 -7.99
N ALA A 10 0.60 0.73 -9.02
CA ALA A 10 0.91 1.95 -9.76
C ALA A 10 -0.33 2.76 -10.21
N PRO A 11 -1.43 2.15 -10.70
CA PRO A 11 -2.60 2.91 -11.14
C PRO A 11 -3.29 3.74 -10.05
N TYR A 12 -2.99 3.48 -8.78
CA TYR A 12 -3.57 4.18 -7.63
C TYR A 12 -2.71 5.36 -7.16
N PHE A 13 -1.40 5.34 -7.44
CA PHE A 13 -0.48 6.41 -7.01
C PHE A 13 -0.77 7.72 -7.74
N ASP A 14 -1.08 7.64 -9.04
CA ASP A 14 -1.45 8.81 -9.84
C ASP A 14 -2.86 9.35 -9.48
N LYS A 15 -3.73 8.50 -8.95
CA LYS A 15 -5.11 8.87 -8.60
C LYS A 15 -5.23 9.54 -7.24
N TYR A 16 -4.36 9.18 -6.31
CA TYR A 16 -4.43 9.58 -4.90
C TYR A 16 -3.06 10.10 -4.41
N PRO A 17 -2.55 11.19 -5.01
CA PRO A 17 -1.21 11.68 -4.68
C PRO A 17 -1.14 12.19 -3.23
N ASN A 18 -0.05 11.86 -2.55
CA ASN A 18 0.22 12.20 -1.14
C ASN A 18 -0.78 11.63 -0.13
N GLU A 19 -1.45 10.52 -0.46
CA GLU A 19 -2.36 9.82 0.45
C GLU A 19 -1.86 8.44 0.83
N TRP A 20 -2.36 7.91 1.94
CA TRP A 20 -2.15 6.52 2.31
C TRP A 20 -3.18 5.65 1.59
N LEU A 21 -2.70 4.58 0.98
CA LEU A 21 -3.50 3.60 0.25
C LEU A 21 -3.54 2.30 1.05
N LEU A 22 -4.74 1.74 1.19
CA LEU A 22 -4.99 0.44 1.77
C LEU A 22 -5.39 -0.54 0.69
N PHE A 23 -4.69 -1.66 0.68
CA PHE A 23 -5.00 -2.81 -0.14
C PHE A 23 -5.16 -4.04 0.75
N GLU A 24 -6.13 -4.88 0.41
CA GLU A 24 -6.26 -6.24 0.93
C GLU A 24 -5.49 -7.18 0.00
N VAL A 25 -4.58 -7.98 0.56
CA VAL A 25 -3.86 -9.00 -0.21
C VAL A 25 -4.78 -10.20 -0.34
N THR A 26 -5.13 -10.55 -1.58
CA THR A 26 -6.09 -11.65 -1.86
C THR A 26 -5.41 -12.91 -2.36
N ASP A 27 -4.13 -12.82 -2.73
CA ASP A 27 -3.34 -13.95 -3.22
C ASP A 27 -1.85 -13.68 -3.00
N THR A 28 -1.09 -14.71 -2.64
CA THR A 28 0.36 -14.67 -2.42
C THR A 28 1.07 -15.77 -3.20
N ASP A 29 2.37 -15.60 -3.48
CA ASP A 29 3.19 -16.66 -4.07
C ASP A 29 3.74 -17.62 -2.99
N GLU A 30 4.56 -18.58 -3.41
CA GLU A 30 5.18 -19.59 -2.52
C GLU A 30 6.13 -19.01 -1.46
N HIS A 31 6.40 -17.70 -1.52
CA HIS A 31 7.25 -16.96 -0.59
C HIS A 31 6.45 -15.89 0.19
N ASP A 32 5.12 -16.00 0.19
CA ASP A 32 4.18 -15.04 0.80
C ASP A 32 4.27 -13.62 0.20
N TRP A 33 4.80 -13.46 -1.02
CA TRP A 33 4.75 -12.16 -1.70
C TRP A 33 3.37 -11.91 -2.31
N PRO A 34 2.79 -10.71 -2.15
CA PRO A 34 1.52 -10.39 -2.77
C PRO A 34 1.56 -10.53 -4.29
N THR A 35 0.67 -11.35 -4.85
CA THR A 35 0.49 -11.51 -6.30
C THR A 35 -0.80 -10.88 -6.79
N LYS A 36 -1.80 -10.76 -5.90
CA LYS A 36 -3.04 -10.02 -6.15
C LYS A 36 -3.41 -9.20 -4.94
N VAL A 37 -3.97 -8.03 -5.22
CA VAL A 37 -4.49 -7.12 -4.22
C VAL A 37 -5.83 -6.54 -4.66
N GLN A 38 -6.65 -6.19 -3.69
CA GLN A 38 -7.87 -5.42 -3.87
C GLN A 38 -7.70 -4.06 -3.20
N PHE A 39 -7.94 -2.99 -3.94
CA PHE A 39 -7.97 -1.65 -3.34
C PHE A 39 -9.17 -1.50 -2.42
N VAL A 40 -8.92 -1.01 -1.20
CA VAL A 40 -9.94 -0.91 -0.14
C VAL A 40 -10.29 0.54 0.14
N ALA A 41 -9.28 1.37 0.41
CA ALA A 41 -9.46 2.75 0.82
C ALA A 41 -8.22 3.59 0.55
N HIS A 42 -8.41 4.91 0.53
CA HIS A 42 -7.35 5.91 0.57
C HIS A 42 -7.73 6.99 1.59
N ASP A 43 -6.75 7.57 2.27
CA ASP A 43 -6.93 8.74 3.13
C ASP A 43 -5.58 9.46 3.36
N PRO A 44 -5.54 10.80 3.45
CA PRO A 44 -4.33 11.52 3.84
C PRO A 44 -3.78 11.13 5.24
N SER A 45 -4.64 10.62 6.12
CA SER A 45 -4.30 10.17 7.47
C SER A 45 -4.06 8.67 7.54
N ARG A 46 -2.82 8.29 7.90
CA ARG A 46 -2.48 6.89 8.17
C ARG A 46 -3.35 6.26 9.26
N GLN A 47 -3.77 7.05 10.25
CA GLN A 47 -4.61 6.55 11.34
C GLN A 47 -6.00 6.16 10.85
N VAL A 48 -6.56 6.89 9.88
CA VAL A 48 -7.85 6.57 9.28
C VAL A 48 -7.74 5.25 8.51
N ILE A 49 -6.67 5.06 7.72
CA ILE A 49 -6.39 3.78 7.05
C ILE A 49 -6.29 2.61 8.03
N ALA A 50 -5.57 2.79 9.14
CA ALA A 50 -5.43 1.75 10.16
C ALA A 50 -6.80 1.38 10.78
N ASN A 51 -7.63 2.39 11.09
CA ASN A 51 -8.96 2.15 11.61
C ASN A 51 -9.85 1.40 10.61
N ILE A 52 -9.79 1.76 9.32
CA ILE A 52 -10.54 1.09 8.25
C ILE A 52 -10.14 -0.39 8.15
N ALA A 53 -8.85 -0.71 8.26
CA ALA A 53 -8.38 -2.09 8.23
C ALA A 53 -8.94 -2.92 9.40
N ILE A 54 -8.98 -2.34 10.60
CA ILE A 54 -9.56 -2.96 11.80
C ILE A 54 -11.08 -3.13 11.66
N GLU A 55 -11.78 -2.07 11.23
CA GLU A 55 -13.24 -2.08 11.09
C GLU A 55 -13.73 -3.07 10.03
N LYS A 56 -12.92 -3.31 9.00
CA LYS A 56 -13.20 -4.27 7.93
C LYS A 56 -12.68 -5.68 8.21
N ASP A 57 -12.00 -5.89 9.34
CA ASP A 57 -11.41 -7.19 9.73
C ASP A 57 -10.51 -7.77 8.62
N ILE A 58 -9.63 -6.92 8.06
CA ILE A 58 -8.72 -7.33 6.97
C ILE A 58 -7.48 -7.98 7.58
N ASP A 59 -7.33 -9.29 7.35
CA ASP A 59 -6.22 -10.09 7.86
C ASP A 59 -4.87 -9.71 7.21
N ASP A 60 -4.79 -9.73 5.87
CA ASP A 60 -3.57 -9.41 5.13
C ASP A 60 -3.64 -8.04 4.46
N THR A 61 -2.93 -7.09 5.04
CA THR A 61 -2.92 -5.69 4.58
C THR A 61 -1.63 -5.31 3.87
N LEU A 62 -1.78 -4.58 2.77
CA LEU A 62 -0.70 -3.84 2.13
C LEU A 62 -1.02 -2.34 2.22
N VAL A 63 -0.17 -1.60 2.93
CA VAL A 63 -0.31 -0.15 3.11
C VAL A 63 0.86 0.58 2.43
N ARG A 64 0.55 1.57 1.59
CA ARG A 64 1.56 2.36 0.86
C ARG A 64 1.21 3.84 0.86
N PHE A 65 2.22 4.69 0.99
CA PHE A 65 2.05 6.13 0.85
C PHE A 65 2.33 6.54 -0.59
N ALA A 66 1.36 7.18 -1.25
CA ALA A 66 1.41 7.62 -2.64
C ALA A 66 2.00 9.04 -2.78
N GLY A 67 2.94 9.41 -1.93
CA GLY A 67 3.71 10.65 -2.03
C GLY A 67 5.17 10.38 -2.36
N ASP A 68 5.96 11.45 -2.46
CA ASP A 68 7.39 11.33 -2.71
C ASP A 68 8.08 10.50 -1.62
N VAL A 69 8.76 9.43 -2.05
CA VAL A 69 9.41 8.45 -1.17
C VAL A 69 10.54 9.06 -0.35
N LEU A 70 11.07 10.23 -0.75
CA LEU A 70 11.87 11.22 0.00
C LEU A 70 12.43 12.23 -1.04
N PRO A 71 12.64 13.52 -0.69
CA PRO A 71 13.36 14.43 -1.56
C PRO A 71 14.76 13.91 -1.89
N LYS A 72 15.26 14.15 -3.11
CA LYS A 72 16.63 13.80 -3.52
C LYS A 72 17.64 14.27 -2.45
N GLY A 73 18.41 13.34 -1.91
CA GLY A 73 19.47 13.61 -0.91
C GLY A 73 19.08 13.33 0.54
N TRP A 74 17.84 12.96 0.82
CA TRP A 74 17.41 12.54 2.16
C TRP A 74 17.50 11.02 2.29
N HIS A 75 17.90 10.55 3.48
CA HIS A 75 17.97 9.13 3.82
C HIS A 75 17.05 8.88 5.02
N ALA A 76 16.31 7.78 4.99
CA ALA A 76 15.61 7.30 6.18
C ALA A 76 16.64 6.89 7.23
N ALA A 77 16.60 7.50 8.41
CA ALA A 77 17.33 7.00 9.56
C ALA A 77 16.54 5.83 10.14
N LEU A 78 17.09 4.62 10.02
CA LEU A 78 16.61 3.41 10.71
C LEU A 78 17.23 3.31 12.09
#